data_AF-A0A2U9BDA5-F1
#
_entry.id   AF-A0A2U9BDA5-F1
#
_cell.length_a   1.000
_cell.length_b   1.000
_cell.length_c   1.000
_cell.angle_alpha   90.00
_cell.angle_beta   90.00
_cell.angle_gamma   90.00
#
_symmetry.space_group_name_H-M   'P 1'
#
loop_
_entity.id
_entity.type
_entity.pdbx_description
1 polymer ?
#
loop_
_entity_poly.entity_id
_entity_poly.type
_entity_poly.pdbx_seq_one_letter_code
_entity_poly.pdbx_strand_id
1 'polypeptide(L)'
;MDIKELKFLDVQNTANKPRSAQGAAKQPSLISAGHHSQSNRTIHPPVTSSSPNSHTAPITILRRGSSNSRGATQATQKKNSVRNGSTMGPTRSKDDECFGGGTDGDLDADFDFQGNLALFDKAAVFSQIDGTSGHGSRTQHHSAQAKQKPLSYRHDENILEKKPVTYRQITVPQHGGKDYCTDSGLVVPSVSYELHARLLAAAEHWGLTLERRLEMIGVCSSQMALTLLGGPNRLTPKNVHQRPTVVLLCGPHLQGAQGVSCGRHLANHGVEVILFLPNFVKMQESVTSEVNLYGRTSGKQVASVKDLPASPVDLLINCLDCHENPLLREQSWYQSAAGWANQNRAPVLSIDPPVGGRHQTVEAKWTLSLGLPLPLAETESRVYLCDIGIPKLVFQEVGICYHSPFGCKFVIPLHRE
;
A
#
# COMPACT_ATOMS: atom_id res chain seq x y z
N MET A 1 1.59 -13.49 50.76
CA MET A 1 2.14 -12.74 51.91
C MET A 1 3.56 -12.34 51.55
N ASP A 2 4.03 -11.12 51.67
CA ASP A 2 3.42 -9.83 52.01
C ASP A 2 4.39 -8.75 51.48
N ILE A 3 3.82 -7.63 51.08
CA ILE A 3 4.50 -6.42 50.59
C ILE A 3 4.94 -5.64 51.83
N LYS A 4 6.19 -5.15 51.88
CA LYS A 4 6.54 -3.90 52.58
C LYS A 4 7.97 -3.43 52.33
N GLU A 5 8.05 -2.13 52.10
CA GLU A 5 9.20 -1.23 52.23
C GLU A 5 10.19 -1.13 51.06
N LEU A 6 10.02 -0.07 50.26
CA LEU A 6 11.09 0.90 50.00
C LEU A 6 10.44 2.26 49.67
N LYS A 7 10.82 3.27 50.44
CA LYS A 7 10.24 4.62 50.48
C LYS A 7 10.88 5.53 49.43
N PHE A 8 10.06 6.42 48.89
CA PHE A 8 10.38 7.49 47.95
C PHE A 8 11.29 8.56 48.57
N LEU A 9 12.18 9.15 47.74
CA LEU A 9 12.90 10.39 48.03
C LEU A 9 12.33 11.51 47.14
N ASP A 10 11.60 12.43 47.77
CA ASP A 10 11.26 13.75 47.24
C ASP A 10 12.38 14.73 47.58
N VAL A 11 12.81 15.55 46.61
CA VAL A 11 13.64 16.74 46.85
C VAL A 11 12.92 17.94 46.25
N GLN A 12 12.36 18.76 47.13
CA GLN A 12 11.79 20.07 46.79
C GLN A 12 12.82 21.19 46.94
N ASN A 13 12.77 22.07 45.95
CA ASN A 13 13.34 23.41 45.84
C ASN A 13 12.90 24.35 46.97
N THR A 14 13.80 25.21 47.47
CA THR A 14 13.42 26.58 47.91
C THR A 14 14.57 27.57 47.73
N ALA A 15 14.23 28.74 47.21
CA ALA A 15 15.08 29.88 46.91
C ALA A 15 15.14 30.88 48.08
N ASN A 16 16.18 31.72 48.12
CA ASN A 16 16.09 33.11 48.59
C ASN A 16 17.24 33.99 48.05
N LYS A 17 16.87 35.18 47.59
CA LYS A 17 17.67 36.34 47.10
C LYS A 17 17.61 37.46 48.19
N PRO A 18 18.03 38.74 47.99
CA PRO A 18 19.19 39.35 47.31
C PRO A 18 19.84 40.53 48.12
N ARG A 19 20.98 41.09 47.64
CA ARG A 19 21.38 42.55 47.59
C ARG A 19 22.90 42.67 47.39
N SER A 20 23.44 43.25 46.31
CA SER A 20 23.56 44.66 45.85
C SER A 20 24.97 45.25 46.10
N ALA A 21 25.72 45.60 45.04
CA ALA A 21 26.45 46.88 44.87
C ALA A 21 27.54 46.79 43.76
N GLN A 22 27.37 47.64 42.75
CA GLN A 22 28.34 48.56 42.07
C GLN A 22 29.81 48.16 41.82
N GLY A 23 30.31 48.50 40.61
CA GLY A 23 31.68 49.02 40.47
C GLY A 23 32.46 48.70 39.19
N ALA A 24 32.31 49.56 38.17
CA ALA A 24 33.26 50.03 37.15
C ALA A 24 34.55 49.25 36.74
N ALA A 25 34.63 48.99 35.42
CA ALA A 25 35.73 49.25 34.46
C ALA A 25 37.21 49.17 34.87
N LYS A 26 37.99 48.38 34.11
CA LYS A 26 39.12 48.84 33.25
C LYS A 26 39.83 47.68 32.54
N GLN A 27 40.07 47.85 31.23
CA GLN A 27 41.11 47.14 30.46
C GLN A 27 42.49 47.75 30.76
N PRO A 28 43.59 47.01 30.53
CA PRO A 28 44.46 47.24 29.34
C PRO A 28 44.93 45.90 28.69
N SER A 29 45.01 45.72 27.36
CA SER A 29 46.07 46.13 26.40
C SER A 29 47.44 45.47 26.72
N LEU A 30 48.17 44.71 25.88
CA LEU A 30 48.73 45.00 24.54
C LEU A 30 49.53 43.78 23.99
N ILE A 31 49.57 43.64 22.64
CA ILE A 31 50.71 43.31 21.72
C ILE A 31 51.50 42.00 21.94
N SER A 32 51.77 41.08 20.98
CA SER A 32 52.54 41.18 19.71
C SER A 32 52.40 39.83 18.97
N ALA A 33 52.02 39.73 17.69
CA ALA A 33 52.77 39.92 16.43
C ALA A 33 53.77 38.80 16.05
N GLY A 34 53.63 38.28 14.82
CA GLY A 34 54.54 37.38 14.08
C GLY A 34 53.77 36.31 13.27
N HIS A 35 53.33 36.58 12.02
CA HIS A 35 54.02 36.31 10.74
C HIS A 35 54.47 34.81 10.58
N HIS A 36 54.30 34.07 9.48
CA HIS A 36 53.75 34.28 8.14
C HIS A 36 53.62 32.89 7.44
N SER A 37 52.57 32.72 6.61
CA SER A 37 52.54 32.02 5.30
C SER A 37 53.06 30.58 5.06
N GLN A 38 52.09 29.71 4.69
CA GLN A 38 51.98 28.88 3.46
C GLN A 38 53.15 28.01 2.95
N SER A 39 52.90 26.70 2.76
CA SER A 39 52.69 26.04 1.43
C SER A 39 52.93 24.51 1.45
N ASN A 40 51.95 23.78 0.87
CA ASN A 40 51.98 22.48 0.14
C ASN A 40 53.20 21.54 0.25
N ARG A 41 52.98 20.22 0.40
CA ARG A 41 52.63 19.24 -0.67
C ARG A 41 52.58 17.78 -0.17
N THR A 42 51.70 17.02 -0.83
CA THR A 42 51.43 15.58 -0.95
C THR A 42 52.66 14.64 -1.00
N ILE A 43 52.60 13.44 -0.38
CA ILE A 43 53.16 12.14 -0.85
C ILE A 43 52.42 10.93 -0.21
N HIS A 44 52.05 9.93 -1.03
CA HIS A 44 51.59 8.55 -0.66
C HIS A 44 52.77 7.57 -0.49
N PRO A 45 52.57 6.43 0.21
CA PRO A 45 52.98 5.12 -0.34
C PRO A 45 51.99 3.95 -0.06
N PRO A 46 52.20 2.72 -0.62
CA PRO A 46 51.10 1.94 -1.23
C PRO A 46 50.96 0.43 -0.85
N VAL A 47 49.88 -0.22 -1.38
CA VAL A 47 49.52 -1.66 -1.70
C VAL A 47 49.82 -2.79 -0.66
N THR A 48 49.07 -3.87 -0.39
CA THR A 48 48.22 -4.90 -1.09
C THR A 48 47.32 -5.63 -0.04
N SER A 49 46.13 -6.19 -0.29
CA SER A 49 45.91 -7.55 -0.83
C SER A 49 44.42 -7.99 -0.92
N SER A 50 44.07 -8.64 -2.05
CA SER A 50 43.15 -9.80 -2.27
C SER A 50 41.70 -9.88 -1.73
N SER A 51 40.75 -9.97 -2.67
CA SER A 51 39.35 -10.44 -2.54
C SER A 51 39.23 -11.97 -2.55
N PRO A 52 38.03 -12.51 -2.21
CA PRO A 52 37.34 -13.35 -3.18
C PRO A 52 35.84 -13.00 -3.35
N ASN A 53 35.40 -13.05 -4.61
CA ASN A 53 34.01 -12.86 -5.05
C ASN A 53 33.16 -14.11 -4.76
N SER A 54 31.98 -13.93 -4.19
CA SER A 54 30.88 -14.90 -4.25
C SER A 54 29.74 -14.32 -5.12
N HIS A 55 29.57 -14.88 -6.31
CA HIS A 55 28.44 -14.58 -7.18
C HIS A 55 27.27 -15.50 -6.81
N THR A 56 26.23 -14.96 -6.21
CA THR A 56 24.89 -15.57 -6.19
C THR A 56 23.97 -14.71 -7.04
N ALA A 57 23.61 -15.22 -8.22
CA ALA A 57 22.58 -14.63 -9.07
C ALA A 57 21.19 -14.94 -8.51
N PRO A 58 20.26 -13.98 -8.45
CA PRO A 58 18.90 -14.24 -8.01
C PRO A 58 18.07 -14.90 -9.13
N ILE A 59 17.25 -15.87 -8.69
CA ILE A 59 16.32 -16.67 -9.49
C ILE A 59 15.32 -15.76 -10.24
N THR A 60 15.27 -15.91 -11.56
CA THR A 60 14.29 -15.21 -12.41
C THR A 60 13.03 -16.07 -12.53
N ILE A 61 11.95 -15.71 -11.82
CA ILE A 61 10.63 -16.31 -12.03
C ILE A 61 9.95 -15.60 -13.20
N LEU A 62 9.98 -16.23 -14.38
CA LEU A 62 9.16 -15.82 -15.52
C LEU A 62 7.68 -16.07 -15.19
N ARG A 63 6.93 -15.01 -14.85
CA ARG A 63 5.47 -15.05 -14.80
C ARG A 63 4.93 -14.99 -16.23
N ARG A 64 4.36 -16.12 -16.65
CA ARG A 64 3.58 -16.31 -17.87
C ARG A 64 2.43 -15.30 -17.92
N GLY A 65 2.41 -14.45 -18.94
CA GLY A 65 1.31 -13.53 -19.23
C GLY A 65 0.04 -14.30 -19.59
N SER A 66 -1.06 -13.91 -18.96
CA SER A 66 -2.41 -14.33 -19.32
C SER A 66 -2.96 -13.35 -20.35
N SER A 67 -3.03 -13.76 -21.62
CA SER A 67 -3.75 -13.05 -22.66
C SER A 67 -5.11 -13.73 -22.87
N ASN A 68 -6.16 -13.09 -22.36
CA ASN A 68 -7.53 -13.35 -22.79
C ASN A 68 -7.68 -12.89 -24.24
N SER A 69 -7.83 -13.83 -25.17
CA SER A 69 -8.40 -13.55 -26.48
C SER A 69 -9.51 -14.54 -26.80
N ARG A 70 -10.66 -13.96 -27.13
CA ARG A 70 -11.94 -14.62 -27.41
C ARG A 70 -11.80 -15.51 -28.64
N GLY A 71 -12.14 -16.79 -28.49
CA GLY A 71 -12.20 -17.75 -29.60
C GLY A 71 -13.34 -17.41 -30.54
N ALA A 72 -13.00 -17.08 -31.78
CA ALA A 72 -13.87 -17.21 -32.94
C ALA A 72 -13.54 -18.54 -33.63
N THR A 73 -14.58 -19.34 -33.83
CA THR A 73 -14.57 -20.61 -34.56
C THR A 73 -14.20 -20.38 -36.02
N GLN A 74 -13.18 -21.07 -36.53
CA GLN A 74 -13.05 -21.35 -37.96
C GLN A 74 -12.25 -22.61 -38.23
N ALA A 75 -12.67 -23.27 -39.30
CA ALA A 75 -12.58 -24.68 -39.57
C ALA A 75 -11.20 -25.16 -40.06
N THR A 76 -10.89 -26.41 -39.70
CA THR A 76 -9.74 -27.20 -40.12
C THR A 76 -9.83 -27.58 -41.60
N GLN A 77 -8.77 -27.33 -42.38
CA GLN A 77 -8.52 -28.02 -43.64
C GLN A 77 -7.37 -29.02 -43.47
N LYS A 78 -7.67 -30.29 -43.78
CA LYS A 78 -6.73 -31.39 -43.90
C LYS A 78 -5.77 -31.16 -45.08
N LYS A 79 -4.49 -31.46 -44.89
CA LYS A 79 -3.66 -31.98 -45.98
C LYS A 79 -2.60 -32.94 -45.46
N ASN A 80 -2.71 -34.19 -45.91
CA ASN A 80 -1.74 -35.26 -45.72
C ASN A 80 -0.46 -34.98 -46.53
N SER A 81 0.70 -35.31 -45.95
CA SER A 81 1.91 -35.65 -46.70
C SER A 81 2.85 -36.46 -45.80
N VAL A 82 3.00 -37.73 -46.12
CA VAL A 82 3.96 -38.69 -45.55
C VAL A 82 5.18 -38.73 -46.48
N ARG A 83 6.41 -38.54 -45.97
CA ARG A 83 7.54 -39.51 -46.08
C ARG A 83 8.91 -38.96 -45.62
N ASN A 84 9.53 -39.80 -44.78
CA ASN A 84 10.93 -40.24 -44.70
C ASN A 84 12.10 -39.26 -44.54
N GLY A 85 12.96 -39.60 -43.56
CA GLY A 85 14.41 -39.57 -43.74
C GLY A 85 15.21 -38.93 -42.61
N SER A 86 15.58 -39.77 -41.62
CA SER A 86 16.84 -39.74 -40.85
C SER A 86 17.68 -38.45 -40.80
N THR A 87 17.99 -37.94 -39.60
CA THR A 87 19.38 -37.75 -39.10
C THR A 87 19.34 -37.48 -37.59
N MET A 88 20.13 -38.26 -36.84
CA MET A 88 20.34 -38.15 -35.40
C MET A 88 20.95 -36.81 -34.98
N GLY A 89 20.49 -36.28 -33.85
CA GLY A 89 21.17 -35.26 -33.04
C GLY A 89 21.00 -35.61 -31.55
N PRO A 90 22.03 -35.44 -30.70
CA PRO A 90 22.15 -36.20 -29.47
C PRO A 90 21.20 -35.70 -28.37
N THR A 91 20.58 -36.68 -27.72
CA THR A 91 19.77 -36.60 -26.51
C THR A 91 20.51 -35.87 -25.38
N ARG A 92 19.90 -34.81 -24.86
CA ARG A 92 20.24 -34.27 -23.54
C ARG A 92 19.57 -35.14 -22.47
N SER A 93 20.38 -35.59 -21.52
CA SER A 93 20.01 -36.37 -20.34
C SER A 93 18.82 -35.75 -19.63
N LYS A 94 17.71 -36.50 -19.60
CA LYS A 94 16.53 -36.18 -18.82
C LYS A 94 16.72 -36.91 -17.48
N ASP A 95 16.68 -36.16 -16.39
CA ASP A 95 16.87 -36.68 -15.03
C ASP A 95 15.79 -37.74 -14.73
N ASP A 96 16.23 -38.98 -14.52
CA ASP A 96 15.39 -40.20 -14.37
C ASP A 96 15.21 -40.62 -12.90
N GLU A 97 15.40 -39.72 -11.94
CA GLU A 97 15.48 -40.07 -10.51
C GLU A 97 14.18 -39.89 -9.70
N CYS A 98 12.99 -39.77 -10.31
CA CYS A 98 11.76 -39.60 -9.51
C CYS A 98 10.59 -40.55 -9.83
N PHE A 99 10.64 -41.33 -10.92
CA PHE A 99 9.59 -42.29 -11.26
C PHE A 99 10.08 -43.57 -11.96
N GLY A 100 11.35 -43.95 -11.78
CA GLY A 100 11.97 -45.15 -12.40
C GLY A 100 11.64 -46.48 -11.71
N GLY A 101 10.36 -46.73 -11.38
CA GLY A 101 9.91 -47.93 -10.69
C GLY A 101 8.91 -48.75 -11.52
N GLY A 102 9.45 -49.68 -12.30
CA GLY A 102 8.80 -50.61 -13.24
C GLY A 102 7.29 -50.88 -13.11
N THR A 103 6.58 -50.58 -14.19
CA THR A 103 5.32 -51.23 -14.60
C THR A 103 5.18 -51.25 -16.13
N ASP A 104 6.23 -51.68 -16.84
CA ASP A 104 6.17 -51.92 -18.30
C ASP A 104 5.68 -53.35 -18.60
N GLY A 105 4.48 -53.68 -18.12
CA GLY A 105 3.91 -55.03 -18.25
C GLY A 105 2.49 -55.12 -18.81
N ASP A 106 1.70 -54.04 -18.82
CA ASP A 106 0.26 -54.13 -19.18
C ASP A 106 -0.32 -52.85 -19.81
N LEU A 107 0.52 -51.98 -20.41
CA LEU A 107 0.08 -50.70 -20.98
C LEU A 107 -0.31 -50.76 -22.47
N ASP A 108 -0.43 -51.95 -23.07
CA ASP A 108 -0.91 -52.14 -24.46
C ASP A 108 -2.41 -52.53 -24.53
N ALA A 109 -3.10 -52.60 -23.39
CA ALA A 109 -4.56 -52.67 -23.35
C ALA A 109 -5.14 -51.26 -23.25
N ASP A 110 -5.27 -50.58 -24.40
CA ASP A 110 -6.07 -49.36 -24.47
C ASP A 110 -7.45 -49.64 -23.88
N PHE A 111 -7.79 -48.97 -22.79
CA PHE A 111 -9.08 -49.10 -22.13
C PHE A 111 -10.18 -48.69 -23.12
N ASP A 112 -10.89 -49.69 -23.66
CA ASP A 112 -11.91 -49.48 -24.69
C ASP A 112 -13.18 -48.86 -24.09
N PHE A 113 -13.15 -47.53 -23.95
CA PHE A 113 -14.30 -46.73 -23.53
C PHE A 113 -15.51 -46.94 -24.44
N GLN A 114 -15.30 -47.28 -25.71
CA GLN A 114 -16.37 -47.35 -26.70
C GLN A 114 -17.08 -48.71 -26.65
N GLY A 115 -16.34 -49.80 -26.47
CA GLY A 115 -16.87 -51.13 -26.17
C GLY A 115 -17.61 -51.18 -24.83
N ASN A 116 -17.06 -50.55 -23.77
CA ASN A 116 -17.76 -50.47 -22.49
C ASN A 116 -19.02 -49.58 -22.54
N LEU A 117 -19.04 -48.52 -23.34
CA LEU A 117 -20.24 -47.70 -23.57
C LEU A 117 -21.31 -48.49 -24.33
N ALA A 118 -20.91 -49.36 -25.27
CA ALA A 118 -21.81 -50.18 -26.07
C ALA A 118 -22.47 -51.32 -25.28
N LEU A 119 -21.84 -51.77 -24.19
CA LEU A 119 -22.41 -52.74 -23.25
C LEU A 119 -23.51 -52.12 -22.36
N PHE A 120 -23.59 -50.79 -22.27
CA PHE A 120 -24.58 -50.10 -21.46
C PHE A 120 -25.83 -49.78 -22.29
N ASP A 121 -26.81 -50.69 -22.24
CA ASP A 121 -28.13 -50.46 -22.87
C ASP A 121 -28.93 -49.41 -22.08
N LYS A 122 -28.64 -48.16 -22.43
CA LYS A 122 -29.29 -46.98 -21.86
C LYS A 122 -30.82 -47.04 -22.05
N ALA A 123 -31.30 -47.58 -23.17
CA ALA A 123 -32.73 -47.64 -23.47
C ALA A 123 -33.45 -48.66 -22.57
N ALA A 124 -32.83 -49.81 -22.29
CA ALA A 124 -33.37 -50.79 -21.35
C ALA A 124 -33.44 -50.24 -19.93
N VAL A 125 -32.41 -49.52 -19.48
CA VAL A 125 -32.38 -48.90 -18.15
C VAL A 125 -33.46 -47.83 -18.01
N PHE A 126 -33.65 -46.96 -19.00
CA PHE A 126 -34.73 -45.96 -18.96
C PHE A 126 -36.12 -46.59 -19.01
N SER A 127 -36.28 -47.67 -19.78
CA SER A 127 -37.55 -48.43 -19.80
C SER A 127 -37.86 -49.09 -18.44
N GLN A 128 -36.84 -49.52 -17.70
CA GLN A 128 -37.00 -50.07 -16.35
C GLN A 128 -37.33 -48.99 -15.31
N ILE A 129 -36.75 -47.79 -15.45
CA ILE A 129 -37.04 -46.63 -14.59
C ILE A 129 -38.48 -46.12 -14.82
N ASP A 130 -38.92 -46.06 -16.08
CA ASP A 130 -40.29 -45.66 -16.42
C ASP A 130 -41.31 -46.73 -16.01
N GLY A 131 -40.97 -48.01 -16.15
CA GLY A 131 -41.82 -49.14 -15.76
C GLY A 131 -41.99 -49.34 -14.25
N THR A 132 -41.01 -48.91 -13.43
CA THR A 132 -41.08 -49.00 -11.96
C THR A 132 -41.86 -47.86 -11.31
N SER A 133 -42.26 -46.86 -12.09
CA SER A 133 -43.17 -45.78 -11.64
C SER A 133 -44.64 -46.22 -11.58
N GLY A 134 -44.95 -47.44 -12.01
CA GLY A 134 -46.29 -48.04 -11.98
C GLY A 134 -46.44 -49.12 -10.90
N HIS A 135 -46.91 -48.71 -9.72
CA HIS A 135 -47.60 -49.52 -8.70
C HIS A 135 -46.76 -50.13 -7.52
N GLY A 136 -46.95 -49.56 -6.31
CA GLY A 136 -46.49 -50.13 -5.03
C GLY A 136 -46.71 -49.21 -3.82
N SER A 137 -47.92 -49.25 -3.25
CA SER A 137 -48.48 -48.46 -2.13
C SER A 137 -47.60 -48.23 -0.87
N ARG A 138 -47.53 -46.98 -0.38
CA ARG A 138 -47.76 -46.65 1.04
C ARG A 138 -48.12 -45.17 1.28
N THR A 139 -49.43 -44.94 1.36
CA THR A 139 -50.17 -43.96 2.19
C THR A 139 -49.39 -42.79 2.83
N GLN A 140 -49.75 -41.55 2.48
CA GLN A 140 -50.48 -40.67 3.40
C GLN A 140 -51.04 -39.41 2.71
N HIS A 141 -52.17 -38.97 3.24
CA HIS A 141 -53.10 -37.98 2.73
C HIS A 141 -52.51 -36.56 2.63
N HIS A 142 -52.80 -35.83 1.55
CA HIS A 142 -53.78 -34.73 1.58
C HIS A 142 -53.81 -33.91 0.27
N SER A 143 -55.06 -33.67 -0.15
CA SER A 143 -55.58 -32.56 -0.96
C SER A 143 -55.19 -32.46 -2.43
N ALA A 144 -56.23 -32.60 -3.25
CA ALA A 144 -56.28 -32.24 -4.65
C ALA A 144 -55.92 -30.76 -4.85
N GLN A 145 -54.79 -30.53 -5.52
CA GLN A 145 -54.66 -29.52 -6.56
C GLN A 145 -53.70 -30.10 -7.59
N ALA A 146 -54.22 -30.36 -8.78
CA ALA A 146 -53.43 -30.71 -9.94
C ALA A 146 -52.44 -29.56 -10.21
N LYS A 147 -51.17 -29.77 -9.87
CA LYS A 147 -50.06 -28.95 -10.36
C LYS A 147 -49.23 -29.86 -11.25
N GLN A 148 -49.32 -29.61 -12.56
CA GLN A 148 -48.34 -30.11 -13.52
C GLN A 148 -46.95 -29.78 -12.96
N LYS A 149 -46.15 -30.79 -12.67
CA LYS A 149 -44.72 -30.57 -12.38
C LYS A 149 -44.08 -30.07 -13.66
N PRO A 150 -43.43 -28.89 -13.69
CA PRO A 150 -42.55 -28.55 -14.79
C PRO A 150 -41.41 -29.58 -14.78
N LEU A 151 -41.33 -30.37 -15.85
CA LEU A 151 -40.12 -31.11 -16.17
C LEU A 151 -39.09 -30.08 -16.58
N SER A 152 -38.02 -29.98 -15.79
CA SER A 152 -36.97 -28.96 -15.87
C SER A 152 -37.32 -27.67 -15.14
N TYR A 153 -36.73 -27.54 -13.96
CA TYR A 153 -36.43 -26.23 -13.41
C TYR A 153 -35.69 -25.41 -14.46
N ARG A 154 -35.99 -24.12 -14.55
CA ARG A 154 -35.09 -23.23 -15.28
C ARG A 154 -33.74 -23.20 -14.55
N HIS A 155 -32.68 -22.88 -15.30
CA HIS A 155 -31.32 -22.87 -14.76
C HIS A 155 -31.11 -21.89 -13.59
N ASP A 156 -32.05 -20.98 -13.37
CA ASP A 156 -32.08 -19.96 -12.33
C ASP A 156 -32.98 -20.31 -11.13
N GLU A 157 -33.90 -21.27 -11.23
CA GLU A 157 -34.92 -21.53 -10.19
C GLU A 157 -34.38 -22.12 -8.87
N ASN A 158 -33.18 -22.73 -8.89
CA ASN A 158 -32.50 -23.24 -7.70
C ASN A 158 -31.18 -22.52 -7.42
N ILE A 159 -30.96 -21.35 -8.04
CA ILE A 159 -29.85 -20.48 -7.66
C ILE A 159 -30.32 -19.75 -6.40
N LEU A 160 -29.83 -20.17 -5.23
CA LEU A 160 -29.88 -19.35 -4.03
C LEU A 160 -29.31 -17.98 -4.42
N GLU A 161 -30.11 -16.92 -4.39
CA GLU A 161 -29.63 -15.55 -4.53
C GLU A 161 -28.52 -15.38 -3.49
N LYS A 162 -27.26 -15.49 -3.93
CA LYS A 162 -26.12 -15.27 -3.06
C LYS A 162 -26.15 -13.80 -2.74
N LYS A 163 -26.82 -13.43 -1.64
CA LYS A 163 -26.48 -12.19 -0.94
C LYS A 163 -24.96 -12.23 -0.85
N PRO A 164 -24.23 -11.29 -1.49
CA PRO A 164 -22.79 -11.33 -1.52
C PRO A 164 -22.34 -11.48 -0.07
N VAL A 165 -21.56 -12.54 0.21
CA VAL A 165 -21.08 -12.81 1.56
C VAL A 165 -20.19 -11.62 1.90
N THR A 166 -20.73 -10.69 2.69
CA THR A 166 -19.99 -9.54 3.17
C THR A 166 -19.00 -10.06 4.20
N TYR A 167 -17.73 -10.18 3.80
CA TYR A 167 -16.68 -10.66 4.69
C TYR A 167 -16.26 -9.52 5.63
N ARG A 168 -17.03 -9.33 6.70
CA ARG A 168 -16.71 -8.35 7.76
C ARG A 168 -15.85 -9.01 8.83
N GLN A 169 -14.54 -8.80 8.73
CA GLN A 169 -13.56 -9.27 9.73
C GLN A 169 -13.04 -8.16 10.66
N ILE A 170 -13.41 -6.91 10.37
CA ILE A 170 -13.10 -5.73 11.19
C ILE A 170 -14.41 -5.18 11.77
N THR A 171 -14.48 -5.10 13.10
CA THR A 171 -15.61 -4.53 13.82
C THR A 171 -15.13 -3.41 14.72
N VAL A 172 -15.78 -2.25 14.61
CA VAL A 172 -15.44 -1.03 15.34
C VAL A 172 -16.52 -0.75 16.40
N PRO A 173 -16.17 -0.16 17.57
CA PRO A 173 -17.13 0.09 18.64
C PRO A 173 -18.12 1.20 18.27
N GLN A 174 -17.69 2.15 17.43
CA GLN A 174 -18.51 3.22 16.86
C GLN A 174 -18.23 3.28 15.36
N HIS A 175 -19.26 3.13 14.54
CA HIS A 175 -19.14 3.15 13.09
C HIS A 175 -18.96 4.60 12.60
N GLY A 176 -17.95 4.85 11.77
CA GLY A 176 -17.67 6.18 11.22
C GLY A 176 -18.68 6.67 10.19
N GLY A 177 -19.70 5.88 9.85
CA GLY A 177 -20.77 6.21 8.92
C GLY A 177 -20.50 5.78 7.48
N LYS A 178 -19.31 5.23 7.17
CA LYS A 178 -18.96 4.70 5.84
C LYS A 178 -18.26 3.34 5.94
N ASP A 179 -18.65 2.41 5.09
CA ASP A 179 -17.94 1.16 4.86
C ASP A 179 -17.26 1.20 3.49
N TYR A 180 -16.06 0.62 3.44
CA TYR A 180 -15.35 0.37 2.20
C TYR A 180 -15.17 -1.14 2.02
N CYS A 181 -14.93 -1.58 0.79
CA CYS A 181 -14.56 -2.95 0.48
C CYS A 181 -13.21 -3.02 -0.25
N THR A 182 -12.43 -4.05 0.05
CA THR A 182 -11.20 -4.36 -0.70
C THR A 182 -11.53 -5.07 -2.01
N ASP A 183 -10.54 -5.22 -2.90
CA ASP A 183 -10.67 -6.05 -4.11
C ASP A 183 -11.14 -7.50 -3.83
N SER A 184 -10.91 -8.01 -2.62
CA SER A 184 -11.33 -9.36 -2.20
C SER A 184 -12.70 -9.38 -1.51
N GLY A 185 -13.40 -8.26 -1.44
CA GLY A 185 -14.70 -8.15 -0.77
C GLY A 185 -14.64 -8.12 0.76
N LEU A 186 -13.47 -7.85 1.35
CA LEU A 186 -13.36 -7.63 2.80
C LEU A 186 -13.86 -6.25 3.15
N VAL A 187 -14.77 -6.16 4.12
CA VAL A 187 -15.32 -4.87 4.57
C VAL A 187 -14.35 -4.21 5.54
N VAL A 188 -13.97 -2.96 5.22
CA VAL A 188 -13.14 -2.08 6.03
C VAL A 188 -13.99 -0.88 6.48
N PRO A 189 -14.44 -0.86 7.74
CA PRO A 189 -15.24 0.26 8.25
C PRO A 189 -14.38 1.51 8.44
N SER A 190 -14.98 2.67 8.21
CA SER A 190 -14.41 3.93 8.66
C SER A 190 -14.54 4.12 10.17
N VAL A 191 -13.62 4.88 10.75
CA VAL A 191 -13.57 5.24 12.17
C VAL A 191 -13.58 6.75 12.35
N SER A 192 -14.15 7.24 13.46
CA SER A 192 -14.07 8.67 13.77
C SER A 192 -12.62 9.11 13.97
N TYR A 193 -12.36 10.40 13.81
CA TYR A 193 -11.03 10.96 14.04
C TYR A 193 -10.57 10.72 15.49
N GLU A 194 -11.47 10.84 16.46
CA GLU A 194 -11.17 10.64 17.89
C GLU A 194 -10.79 9.19 18.20
N LEU A 195 -11.45 8.21 17.57
CA LEU A 195 -11.08 6.81 17.71
C LEU A 195 -9.72 6.51 17.04
N HIS A 196 -9.48 7.09 15.87
CA HIS A 196 -8.20 6.97 15.16
C HIS A 196 -7.04 7.57 15.96
N ALA A 197 -7.21 8.77 16.51
CA ALA A 197 -6.22 9.41 17.38
C ALA A 197 -5.92 8.58 18.64
N ARG A 198 -6.95 8.01 19.28
CA ARG A 198 -6.76 7.09 20.42
C ARG A 198 -6.01 5.82 20.03
N LEU A 199 -6.30 5.25 18.87
CA LEU A 199 -5.57 4.09 18.34
C LEU A 199 -4.08 4.41 18.13
N LEU A 200 -3.77 5.57 17.55
CA LEU A 200 -2.37 6.00 17.36
C LEU A 200 -1.67 6.27 18.69
N ALA A 201 -2.35 6.88 19.66
CA ALA A 201 -1.81 7.10 21.00
C ALA A 201 -1.52 5.78 21.73
N ALA A 202 -2.41 4.78 21.63
CA ALA A 202 -2.17 3.44 22.16
C ALA A 202 -0.98 2.76 21.47
N ALA A 203 -0.86 2.87 20.15
CA ALA A 203 0.29 2.33 19.42
C ALA A 203 1.62 2.98 19.86
N GLU A 204 1.61 4.28 20.10
CA GLU A 204 2.75 5.03 20.64
C GLU A 204 3.15 4.55 22.03
N HIS A 205 2.18 4.30 22.91
CA HIS A 205 2.41 3.74 24.24
C HIS A 205 3.15 2.39 24.18
N TRP A 206 2.84 1.55 23.18
CA TRP A 206 3.51 0.27 22.93
C TRP A 206 4.80 0.37 22.10
N GLY A 207 5.32 1.57 21.85
CA GLY A 207 6.62 1.79 21.21
C GLY A 207 6.58 1.94 19.68
N LEU A 208 5.41 2.00 19.06
CA LEU A 208 5.27 2.46 17.68
C LEU A 208 5.26 4.00 17.66
N THR A 209 6.43 4.58 17.92
CA THR A 209 6.63 6.04 18.05
C THR A 209 6.23 6.81 16.80
N LEU A 210 5.96 8.10 16.95
CA LEU A 210 5.65 8.98 15.82
C LEU A 210 6.66 8.88 14.66
N GLU A 211 7.96 8.91 14.95
CA GLU A 211 9.02 8.81 13.94
C GLU A 211 8.98 7.48 13.18
N ARG A 212 8.72 6.36 13.87
CA ARG A 212 8.55 5.04 13.24
C ARG A 212 7.35 5.02 12.29
N ARG A 213 6.24 5.66 12.70
CA ARG A 213 5.07 5.80 11.84
C ARG A 213 5.36 6.70 10.64
N LEU A 214 6.05 7.83 10.83
CA LEU A 214 6.42 8.75 9.74
C LEU A 214 7.32 8.08 8.70
N GLU A 215 8.31 7.28 9.12
CA GLU A 215 9.16 6.51 8.21
C GLU A 215 8.31 5.49 7.43
N MET A 216 7.45 4.73 8.11
CA MET A 216 6.59 3.73 7.48
C MET A 216 5.62 4.34 6.47
N ILE A 217 5.00 5.47 6.84
CA ILE A 217 4.11 6.24 5.96
C ILE A 217 4.89 6.75 4.75
N GLY A 218 6.08 7.30 4.95
CA GLY A 218 6.94 7.80 3.87
C GLY A 218 7.33 6.70 2.87
N VAL A 219 7.76 5.54 3.37
CA VAL A 219 8.08 4.38 2.53
C VAL A 219 6.85 3.91 1.74
N CYS A 220 5.72 3.69 2.40
CA CYS A 220 4.54 3.12 1.73
C CYS A 220 3.90 4.11 0.75
N SER A 221 3.78 5.38 1.13
CA SER A 221 3.23 6.42 0.26
C SER A 221 4.15 6.71 -0.93
N SER A 222 5.47 6.68 -0.75
CA SER A 222 6.40 6.80 -1.88
C SER A 222 6.32 5.60 -2.82
N GLN A 223 6.19 4.36 -2.32
CA GLN A 223 5.96 3.17 -3.15
C GLN A 223 4.68 3.28 -3.99
N MET A 224 3.60 3.79 -3.39
CA MET A 224 2.37 4.09 -4.11
C MET A 224 2.62 5.16 -5.19
N ALA A 225 3.24 6.28 -4.84
CA ALA A 225 3.53 7.36 -5.77
C ALA A 225 4.44 6.91 -6.93
N LEU A 226 5.48 6.12 -6.68
CA LEU A 226 6.34 5.52 -7.70
C LEU A 226 5.54 4.64 -8.68
N THR A 227 4.56 3.89 -8.17
CA THR A 227 3.64 3.11 -9.02
C THR A 227 2.79 4.02 -9.90
N LEU A 228 2.26 5.12 -9.33
CA LEU A 228 1.47 6.11 -10.08
C LEU A 228 2.29 6.85 -11.15
N LEU A 229 3.59 7.04 -10.93
CA LEU A 229 4.53 7.66 -11.88
C LEU A 229 4.95 6.73 -13.03
N GLY A 230 4.39 5.51 -13.13
CA GLY A 230 4.71 4.55 -14.19
C GLY A 230 5.64 3.41 -13.75
N GLY A 231 5.94 3.32 -12.46
CA GLY A 231 6.64 2.19 -11.85
C GLY A 231 8.09 2.01 -12.35
N PRO A 232 8.62 0.77 -12.33
CA PRO A 232 10.03 0.51 -12.58
C PRO A 232 10.48 0.96 -13.97
N ASN A 233 9.61 0.86 -14.98
CA ASN A 233 9.94 1.20 -16.37
C ASN A 233 10.40 2.65 -16.52
N ARG A 234 9.78 3.58 -15.78
CA ARG A 234 10.12 5.01 -15.87
C ARG A 234 11.40 5.37 -15.10
N LEU A 235 11.73 4.61 -14.05
CA LEU A 235 12.84 4.94 -13.15
C LEU A 235 14.08 4.05 -13.34
N THR A 236 14.04 3.08 -14.26
CA THR A 236 15.21 2.24 -14.56
C THR A 236 16.42 3.09 -14.94
N PRO A 237 17.64 2.75 -14.49
CA PRO A 237 18.85 3.48 -14.87
C PRO A 237 19.14 3.50 -16.37
N LYS A 238 18.57 2.55 -17.13
CA LYS A 238 18.69 2.47 -18.59
C LYS A 238 17.76 3.45 -19.31
N ASN A 239 16.77 4.00 -18.61
CA ASN A 239 15.87 4.98 -19.18
C ASN A 239 16.55 6.35 -19.22
N VAL A 240 16.81 6.84 -20.44
CA VAL A 240 17.45 8.13 -20.70
C VAL A 240 16.46 9.30 -20.83
N HIS A 241 15.15 9.04 -20.68
CA HIS A 241 14.14 10.09 -20.64
C HIS A 241 14.21 10.92 -19.35
N GLN A 242 13.54 12.08 -19.34
CA GLN A 242 13.50 12.93 -18.16
C GLN A 242 12.95 12.18 -16.94
N ARG A 243 13.54 12.45 -15.77
CA ARG A 243 13.01 11.96 -14.50
C ARG A 243 11.65 12.60 -14.22
N PRO A 244 10.73 11.88 -13.56
CA PRO A 244 9.45 12.46 -13.18
C PRO A 244 9.67 13.59 -12.17
N THR A 245 8.90 14.67 -12.32
CA THR A 245 8.90 15.81 -11.39
C THR A 245 7.68 15.71 -10.48
N VAL A 246 7.90 15.75 -9.16
CA VAL A 246 6.87 15.70 -8.13
C VAL A 246 6.95 16.95 -7.26
N VAL A 247 5.82 17.62 -7.09
CA VAL A 247 5.71 18.73 -6.13
C VAL A 247 4.95 18.27 -4.90
N LEU A 248 5.54 18.48 -3.72
CA LEU A 248 4.93 18.23 -2.42
C LEU A 248 4.41 19.56 -1.88
N LEU A 249 3.14 19.61 -1.52
CA LEU A 249 2.53 20.76 -0.87
C LEU A 249 2.28 20.41 0.60
N CYS A 250 3.18 20.83 1.49
CA CYS A 250 3.16 20.44 2.90
C CYS A 250 2.87 21.65 3.81
N GLY A 251 2.02 21.47 4.82
CA GLY A 251 1.83 22.43 5.90
C GLY A 251 2.72 22.18 7.12
N PRO A 252 2.77 23.10 8.11
CA PRO A 252 3.66 23.01 9.28
C PRO A 252 3.10 22.14 10.41
N HIS A 253 2.65 20.94 10.08
CA HIS A 253 1.97 20.02 11.01
C HIS A 253 2.28 18.56 10.65
N LEU A 254 1.74 17.63 11.43
CA LEU A 254 1.95 16.19 11.30
C LEU A 254 1.78 15.65 9.86
N GLN A 255 0.69 15.98 9.18
CA GLN A 255 0.42 15.56 7.79
C GLN A 255 1.47 16.13 6.82
N GLY A 256 1.95 17.35 7.07
CA GLY A 256 3.09 17.90 6.35
C GLY A 256 4.34 17.06 6.52
N ALA A 257 4.66 16.64 7.75
CA ALA A 257 5.80 15.75 8.01
C ALA A 257 5.67 14.40 7.27
N GLN A 258 4.46 13.82 7.21
CA GLN A 258 4.19 12.61 6.42
C GLN A 258 4.51 12.84 4.93
N GLY A 259 4.12 13.99 4.37
CA GLY A 259 4.45 14.40 3.01
C GLY A 259 5.94 14.60 2.77
N VAL A 260 6.65 15.23 3.71
CA VAL A 260 8.12 15.44 3.63
C VAL A 260 8.85 14.10 3.66
N SER A 261 8.44 13.18 4.53
CA SER A 261 8.97 11.80 4.60
C SER A 261 8.78 11.06 3.26
N CYS A 262 7.57 11.09 2.70
CA CYS A 262 7.29 10.57 1.35
C CYS A 262 8.21 11.17 0.29
N GLY A 263 8.34 12.50 0.32
CA GLY A 263 9.23 13.26 -0.54
C GLY A 263 10.68 12.83 -0.51
N ARG A 264 11.21 12.64 0.69
CA ARG A 264 12.58 12.17 0.92
C ARG A 264 12.80 10.80 0.29
N HIS A 265 11.87 9.85 0.47
CA HIS A 265 11.97 8.55 -0.18
C HIS A 265 11.89 8.66 -1.71
N LEU A 266 10.99 9.49 -2.26
CA LEU A 266 10.92 9.72 -3.70
C LEU A 266 12.24 10.28 -4.26
N ALA A 267 12.84 11.26 -3.59
CA ALA A 267 14.12 11.84 -3.98
C ALA A 267 15.24 10.79 -3.95
N ASN A 268 15.27 9.93 -2.93
CA ASN A 268 16.23 8.81 -2.84
C ASN A 268 16.07 7.81 -4.01
N HIS A 269 14.89 7.71 -4.61
CA HIS A 269 14.61 6.89 -5.78
C HIS A 269 14.83 7.61 -7.13
N GLY A 270 15.46 8.80 -7.11
CA GLY A 270 15.84 9.55 -8.31
C GLY A 270 14.68 10.29 -8.98
N VAL A 271 13.59 10.54 -8.25
CA VAL A 271 12.51 11.45 -8.65
C VAL A 271 12.97 12.89 -8.41
N GLU A 272 12.63 13.81 -9.30
CA GLU A 272 12.86 15.24 -9.08
C GLU A 272 11.78 15.75 -8.13
N VAL A 273 12.14 16.02 -6.88
CA VAL A 273 11.17 16.40 -5.84
C VAL A 273 11.36 17.87 -5.47
N ILE A 274 10.26 18.62 -5.46
CA ILE A 274 10.21 20.01 -5.01
C ILE A 274 9.22 20.11 -3.86
N LEU A 275 9.73 20.36 -2.66
CA LEU A 275 8.95 20.56 -1.45
C LEU A 275 8.57 22.03 -1.29
N PHE A 276 7.28 22.33 -1.35
CA PHE A 276 6.74 23.59 -0.83
C PHE A 276 6.43 23.42 0.66
N LEU A 277 7.08 24.25 1.48
CA LEU A 277 6.81 24.37 2.91
C LEU A 277 6.89 25.85 3.31
N PRO A 278 5.80 26.47 3.80
CA PRO A 278 5.82 27.89 4.14
C PRO A 278 6.72 28.15 5.35
N ASN A 279 7.23 29.38 5.46
CA ASN A 279 7.99 29.79 6.63
C ASN A 279 7.04 30.04 7.82
N PHE A 280 7.27 29.35 8.93
CA PHE A 280 6.56 29.58 10.19
C PHE A 280 7.53 29.88 11.31
N VAL A 281 7.10 30.75 12.23
CA VAL A 281 7.87 31.10 13.43
C VAL A 281 8.07 29.89 14.34
N LYS A 282 7.05 29.02 14.43
CA LYS A 282 7.09 27.78 15.19
C LYS A 282 6.64 26.62 14.29
N MET A 283 7.56 25.71 14.00
CA MET A 283 7.26 24.44 13.35
C MET A 283 7.19 23.32 14.39
N GLN A 284 6.36 22.31 14.13
CA GLN A 284 6.40 21.09 14.93
C GLN A 284 7.76 20.40 14.78
N GLU A 285 8.21 19.72 15.84
CA GLU A 285 9.49 19.02 15.87
C GLU A 285 9.57 17.93 14.80
N SER A 286 8.47 17.20 14.58
CA SER A 286 8.34 16.17 13.53
C SER A 286 8.62 16.72 12.14
N VAL A 287 8.06 17.90 11.79
CA VAL A 287 8.30 18.57 10.51
C VAL A 287 9.76 18.98 10.40
N THR A 288 10.32 19.54 11.47
CA THR A 288 11.72 19.98 11.50
C THR A 288 12.68 18.81 11.29
N SER A 289 12.43 17.68 11.96
CA SER A 289 13.21 16.45 11.81
C SER A 289 13.15 15.91 10.37
N GLU A 290 11.97 15.81 9.78
CA GLU A 290 11.82 15.33 8.40
C GLU A 290 12.44 16.29 7.37
N VAL A 291 12.32 17.61 7.57
CA VAL A 291 12.98 18.60 6.70
C VAL A 291 14.51 18.49 6.79
N ASN A 292 15.05 18.25 7.98
CA ASN A 292 16.49 18.04 8.15
C ASN A 292 17.00 16.82 7.38
N LEU A 293 16.24 15.72 7.38
CA LEU A 293 16.55 14.53 6.58
C LEU A 293 16.35 14.78 5.08
N TYR A 294 15.27 15.46 4.69
CA TYR A 294 14.99 15.84 3.31
C TYR A 294 16.10 16.71 2.71
N GLY A 295 16.65 17.64 3.50
CA GLY A 295 17.80 18.47 3.12
C GLY A 295 19.11 17.71 2.87
N ARG A 296 19.15 16.39 3.14
CA ARG A 296 20.25 15.50 2.76
C ARG A 296 20.00 14.73 1.46
N THR A 297 18.89 15.00 0.78
CA THR A 297 18.55 14.45 -0.53
C THR A 297 18.87 15.45 -1.65
N SER A 298 18.66 15.05 -2.91
CA SER A 298 18.72 15.97 -4.07
C SER A 298 17.46 16.82 -4.26
N GLY A 299 16.45 16.66 -3.39
CA GLY A 299 15.20 17.41 -3.47
C GLY A 299 15.38 18.89 -3.19
N LYS A 300 14.62 19.74 -3.90
CA LYS A 300 14.59 21.18 -3.69
C LYS A 300 13.55 21.51 -2.62
N GLN A 301 13.83 22.46 -1.73
CA GLN A 301 12.84 23.05 -0.83
C GLN A 301 12.58 24.50 -1.25
N VAL A 302 11.31 24.92 -1.24
CA VAL A 302 10.87 26.28 -1.52
C VAL A 302 9.84 26.73 -0.50
N ALA A 303 9.84 28.02 -0.17
CA ALA A 303 8.87 28.61 0.75
C ALA A 303 7.77 29.43 0.05
N SER A 304 7.90 29.63 -1.27
CA SER A 304 7.00 30.43 -2.09
C SER A 304 6.52 29.64 -3.29
N VAL A 305 5.23 29.77 -3.60
CA VAL A 305 4.61 29.17 -4.79
C VAL A 305 5.21 29.72 -6.10
N LYS A 306 5.85 30.89 -6.05
CA LYS A 306 6.52 31.50 -7.22
C LYS A 306 7.77 30.72 -7.65
N ASP A 307 8.35 29.94 -6.74
CA ASP A 307 9.55 29.14 -7.01
C ASP A 307 9.22 27.71 -7.47
N LEU A 308 7.93 27.39 -7.60
CA LEU A 308 7.42 26.15 -8.16
C LEU A 308 7.42 26.19 -9.69
N PRO A 309 7.47 25.03 -10.37
CA PRO A 309 7.45 24.97 -11.82
C PRO A 309 6.21 25.64 -12.43
N ALA A 310 6.41 26.42 -13.48
CA ALA A 310 5.30 27.00 -14.25
C ALA A 310 4.63 25.97 -15.16
N SER A 311 5.37 24.94 -15.60
CA SER A 311 4.84 23.83 -16.38
C SER A 311 4.14 22.79 -15.49
N PRO A 312 3.14 22.06 -16.03
CA PRO A 312 2.56 20.91 -15.34
C PRO A 312 3.62 19.91 -14.91
N VAL A 313 3.50 19.40 -13.69
CA VAL A 313 4.37 18.34 -13.15
C VAL A 313 3.73 16.95 -13.34
N ASP A 314 4.45 15.88 -13.01
CA ASP A 314 3.93 14.52 -13.20
C ASP A 314 2.94 14.10 -12.11
N LEU A 315 3.15 14.58 -10.88
CA LEU A 315 2.31 14.27 -9.72
C LEU A 315 2.39 15.39 -8.67
N LEU A 316 1.26 15.73 -8.07
CA LEU A 316 1.20 16.55 -6.86
C LEU A 316 0.90 15.67 -5.66
N ILE A 317 1.62 15.87 -4.57
CA ILE A 317 1.30 15.27 -3.27
C ILE A 317 0.80 16.37 -2.34
N ASN A 318 -0.45 16.26 -1.92
CA ASN A 318 -1.13 17.25 -1.10
C ASN A 318 -1.16 16.81 0.37
N CYS A 319 -0.50 17.61 1.22
CA CYS A 319 -0.39 17.50 2.67
C CYS A 319 -0.53 18.90 3.32
N LEU A 320 -1.30 19.80 2.70
CA LEU A 320 -1.46 21.20 3.14
C LEU A 320 -2.33 21.36 4.40
N ASP A 321 -3.21 20.39 4.62
CA ASP A 321 -4.31 20.45 5.57
C ASP A 321 -4.04 19.48 6.73
N CYS A 322 -4.63 19.74 7.91
CA CYS A 322 -4.54 18.87 9.07
C CYS A 322 -5.87 18.65 9.77
N HIS A 323 -5.94 17.60 10.58
CA HIS A 323 -7.14 17.24 11.34
C HIS A 323 -7.49 18.27 12.45
N GLU A 324 -6.49 18.96 13.01
CA GLU A 324 -6.66 19.73 14.25
C GLU A 324 -6.79 21.25 14.07
N ASN A 325 -6.39 21.79 12.90
CA ASN A 325 -6.34 23.23 12.68
C ASN A 325 -6.99 23.63 11.34
N PRO A 326 -8.33 23.70 11.28
CA PRO A 326 -9.05 24.09 10.07
C PRO A 326 -8.80 25.55 9.65
N LEU A 327 -8.33 26.41 10.56
CA LEU A 327 -8.04 27.82 10.30
C LEU A 327 -6.82 28.03 9.39
N LEU A 328 -6.01 26.99 9.15
CA LEU A 328 -4.90 27.05 8.18
C LEU A 328 -5.40 27.41 6.77
N ARG A 329 -6.64 27.02 6.41
CA ARG A 329 -7.24 27.31 5.11
C ARG A 329 -7.47 28.79 4.83
N GLU A 330 -7.56 29.60 5.88
CA GLU A 330 -7.78 31.05 5.78
C GLU A 330 -6.46 31.80 5.55
N GLN A 331 -5.32 31.13 5.70
CA GLN A 331 -4.02 31.75 5.53
C GLN A 331 -3.69 32.00 4.05
N SER A 332 -3.06 33.13 3.77
CA SER A 332 -2.72 33.54 2.40
C SER A 332 -1.79 32.56 1.68
N TRP A 333 -0.82 31.97 2.40
CA TRP A 333 0.07 30.95 1.85
C TRP A 333 -0.69 29.69 1.44
N TYR A 334 -1.71 29.29 2.21
CA TYR A 334 -2.50 28.10 1.96
C TYR A 334 -3.34 28.30 0.70
N GLN A 335 -4.06 29.43 0.62
CA GLN A 335 -4.88 29.78 -0.55
C GLN A 335 -4.03 29.88 -1.81
N SER A 336 -2.82 30.45 -1.70
CA SER A 336 -1.86 30.53 -2.81
C SER A 336 -1.39 29.15 -3.28
N ALA A 337 -1.04 28.25 -2.34
CA ALA A 337 -0.59 26.90 -2.66
C ALA A 337 -1.71 26.05 -3.27
N ALA A 338 -2.92 26.11 -2.71
CA ALA A 338 -4.07 25.43 -3.26
C ALA A 338 -4.46 25.98 -4.64
N GLY A 339 -4.42 27.31 -4.81
CA GLY A 339 -4.64 27.96 -6.10
C GLY A 339 -3.63 27.50 -7.16
N TRP A 340 -2.35 27.41 -6.80
CA TRP A 340 -1.31 26.89 -7.69
C TRP A 340 -1.55 25.42 -8.06
N ALA A 341 -1.91 24.57 -7.09
CA ALA A 341 -2.20 23.15 -7.32
C ALA A 341 -3.31 22.95 -8.36
N ASN A 342 -4.41 23.71 -8.20
CA ASN A 342 -5.57 23.66 -9.10
C ASN A 342 -5.24 24.18 -10.51
N GLN A 343 -4.27 25.09 -10.64
CA GLN A 343 -3.83 25.63 -11.93
C GLN A 343 -2.85 24.72 -12.67
N ASN A 344 -2.05 23.91 -11.95
CA ASN A 344 -1.01 23.06 -12.55
C ASN A 344 -1.57 21.90 -13.39
N ARG A 345 -2.79 21.42 -13.08
CA ARG A 345 -3.51 20.31 -13.75
C ARG A 345 -2.88 18.92 -13.64
N ALA A 346 -1.75 18.78 -12.94
CA ALA A 346 -1.19 17.49 -12.60
C ALA A 346 -2.14 16.69 -11.69
N PRO A 347 -2.14 15.34 -11.78
CA PRO A 347 -2.97 14.53 -10.91
C PRO A 347 -2.49 14.66 -9.45
N VAL A 348 -3.44 14.68 -8.51
CA VAL A 348 -3.16 14.92 -7.09
C VAL A 348 -3.36 13.64 -6.27
N LEU A 349 -2.36 13.30 -5.46
CA LEU A 349 -2.43 12.32 -4.38
C LEU A 349 -2.50 13.07 -3.04
N SER A 350 -3.62 12.99 -2.32
CA SER A 350 -3.74 13.53 -0.96
C SER A 350 -3.40 12.45 0.07
N ILE A 351 -2.44 12.71 0.96
CA ILE A 351 -2.08 11.81 2.05
C ILE A 351 -2.76 12.31 3.34
N ASP A 352 -3.49 11.41 3.99
CA ASP A 352 -4.19 11.66 5.27
C ASP A 352 -5.00 12.98 5.32
N PRO A 353 -5.87 13.25 4.32
CA PRO A 353 -6.63 14.50 4.30
C PRO A 353 -7.65 14.54 5.45
N PRO A 354 -7.98 15.74 5.97
CA PRO A 354 -8.89 15.89 7.08
C PRO A 354 -10.34 15.55 6.76
N VAL A 355 -11.04 15.11 7.80
CA VAL A 355 -12.49 14.94 7.78
C VAL A 355 -13.20 16.26 8.09
N GLY A 356 -14.17 16.65 7.27
CA GLY A 356 -14.97 17.85 7.50
C GLY A 356 -15.75 18.29 6.26
N GLY A 357 -17.03 18.61 6.43
CA GLY A 357 -18.03 18.83 5.36
C GLY A 357 -17.85 20.05 4.46
N ARG A 358 -16.64 20.63 4.37
CA ARG A 358 -16.30 21.63 3.36
C ARG A 358 -15.48 20.95 2.27
N HIS A 359 -15.82 21.21 1.01
CA HIS A 359 -15.07 20.72 -0.15
C HIS A 359 -13.56 20.92 0.06
N GLN A 360 -12.77 19.88 -0.25
CA GLN A 360 -11.31 19.97 -0.24
C GLN A 360 -10.90 21.11 -1.18
N THR A 361 -9.98 21.96 -0.74
CA THR A 361 -9.53 23.10 -1.54
C THR A 361 -8.76 22.65 -2.79
N VAL A 362 -8.11 21.49 -2.71
CA VAL A 362 -7.42 20.84 -3.82
C VAL A 362 -8.10 19.49 -4.07
N GLU A 363 -8.56 19.28 -5.30
CA GLU A 363 -9.26 18.05 -5.67
C GLU A 363 -8.27 16.90 -5.86
N ALA A 364 -8.45 15.84 -5.07
CA ALA A 364 -7.60 14.67 -5.12
C ALA A 364 -8.08 13.65 -6.17
N LYS A 365 -7.18 13.16 -7.02
CA LYS A 365 -7.46 11.97 -7.85
C LYS A 365 -7.35 10.68 -7.03
N TRP A 366 -6.42 10.67 -6.09
CA TRP A 366 -6.19 9.57 -5.16
C TRP A 366 -6.10 10.09 -3.73
N THR A 367 -6.63 9.31 -2.79
CA THR A 367 -6.53 9.61 -1.35
C THR A 367 -5.93 8.42 -0.64
N LEU A 368 -4.91 8.65 0.19
CA LEU A 368 -4.27 7.61 1.00
C LEU A 368 -4.66 7.79 2.48
N SER A 369 -5.48 6.88 2.99
CA SER A 369 -5.79 6.75 4.41
C SER A 369 -4.76 5.88 5.13
N LEU A 370 -4.60 6.08 6.44
CA LEU A 370 -3.53 5.47 7.23
C LEU A 370 -4.10 4.54 8.32
N GLY A 371 -3.77 3.25 8.28
CA GLY A 371 -4.21 2.24 9.25
C GLY A 371 -5.68 1.84 9.07
N LEU A 372 -6.61 2.73 9.41
CA LEU A 372 -8.04 2.60 9.14
C LEU A 372 -8.55 3.89 8.47
N PRO A 373 -9.52 3.80 7.54
CA PRO A 373 -10.03 4.97 6.85
C PRO A 373 -10.85 5.86 7.79
N LEU A 374 -10.69 7.17 7.65
CA LEU A 374 -11.62 8.13 8.23
C LEU A 374 -12.86 8.25 7.32
N PRO A 375 -14.00 8.80 7.80
CA PRO A 375 -15.18 9.04 6.96
C PRO A 375 -14.96 10.24 6.03
N LEU A 376 -14.14 10.01 4.99
CA LEU A 376 -13.83 10.99 3.96
C LEU A 376 -15.10 11.51 3.28
N ALA A 377 -15.10 12.78 2.90
CA ALA A 377 -16.20 13.38 2.14
C ALA A 377 -16.47 12.62 0.83
N GLU A 378 -17.69 12.70 0.31
CA GLU A 378 -17.98 12.12 -1.01
C GLU A 378 -17.27 12.92 -2.09
N THR A 379 -16.18 12.35 -2.58
CA THR A 379 -15.36 12.84 -3.69
C THR A 379 -15.30 11.77 -4.78
N GLU A 380 -14.89 12.15 -6.00
CA GLU A 380 -14.54 11.19 -7.06
C GLU A 380 -13.15 10.56 -6.86
N SER A 381 -12.47 10.85 -5.73
CA SER A 381 -11.14 10.35 -5.46
C SER A 381 -11.15 8.84 -5.21
N ARG A 382 -10.16 8.14 -5.77
CA ARG A 382 -9.94 6.72 -5.49
C ARG A 382 -9.23 6.59 -4.14
N VAL A 383 -9.85 5.87 -3.22
CA VAL A 383 -9.33 5.72 -1.85
C VAL A 383 -8.39 4.51 -1.78
N TYR A 384 -7.28 4.69 -1.07
CA TYR A 384 -6.32 3.65 -0.76
C TYR A 384 -6.10 3.63 0.74
N LEU A 385 -5.73 2.47 1.27
CA LEU A 385 -5.37 2.28 2.67
C LEU A 385 -3.91 1.87 2.76
N CYS A 386 -3.17 2.54 3.64
CA CYS A 386 -1.78 2.26 3.97
C CYS A 386 -1.69 1.52 5.30
N ASP A 387 -0.94 0.42 5.34
CA ASP A 387 -0.52 -0.18 6.59
C ASP A 387 0.59 0.68 7.20
N ILE A 388 0.41 1.06 8.46
CA ILE A 388 1.36 1.86 9.23
C ILE A 388 1.96 1.06 10.41
N GLY A 389 1.78 -0.26 10.41
CA GLY A 389 2.43 -1.18 11.33
C GLY A 389 1.78 -1.30 12.70
N ILE A 390 0.49 -0.98 12.83
CA ILE A 390 -0.24 -1.11 14.11
C ILE A 390 -0.49 -2.60 14.41
N PRO A 391 -0.01 -3.15 15.55
CA PRO A 391 -0.25 -4.53 15.91
C PRO A 391 -1.72 -4.83 16.22
N LYS A 392 -2.19 -6.04 15.90
CA LYS A 392 -3.57 -6.49 16.14
C LYS A 392 -4.06 -6.25 17.58
N LEU A 393 -3.22 -6.49 18.59
CA LEU A 393 -3.60 -6.33 19.99
C LEU A 393 -3.83 -4.87 20.40
N VAL A 394 -3.18 -3.91 19.73
CA VAL A 394 -3.40 -2.47 19.98
C VAL A 394 -4.77 -2.03 19.48
N PHE A 395 -5.26 -2.58 18.37
CA PHE A 395 -6.65 -2.37 17.95
C PHE A 395 -7.64 -2.87 18.99
N GLN A 396 -7.38 -4.04 19.58
CA GLN A 396 -8.25 -4.63 20.59
C GLN A 396 -8.33 -3.78 21.86
N GLU A 397 -7.25 -3.12 22.26
CA GLU A 397 -7.20 -2.22 23.42
C GLU A 397 -8.17 -1.02 23.28
N VAL A 398 -8.35 -0.51 22.07
CA VAL A 398 -9.31 0.58 21.79
C VAL A 398 -10.71 0.07 21.37
N GLY A 399 -10.96 -1.23 21.54
CA GLY A 399 -12.26 -1.86 21.29
C GLY A 399 -12.51 -2.24 19.83
N ILE A 400 -11.49 -2.28 18.98
CA ILE A 400 -11.59 -2.69 17.57
C ILE A 400 -11.22 -4.16 17.43
N CYS A 401 -12.16 -4.99 17.00
CA CYS A 401 -11.85 -6.36 16.57
C CYS A 401 -11.22 -6.29 15.18
N TYR A 402 -9.92 -6.53 15.07
CA TYR A 402 -9.15 -6.32 13.84
C TYR A 402 -8.61 -7.64 13.26
N HIS A 403 -8.81 -7.78 11.94
CA HIS A 403 -8.08 -8.71 11.09
C HIS A 403 -7.57 -7.93 9.88
N SER A 404 -6.33 -8.19 9.49
CA SER A 404 -5.66 -7.39 8.47
C SER A 404 -6.38 -7.47 7.11
N PRO A 405 -6.80 -6.33 6.50
CA PRO A 405 -7.38 -6.31 5.16
C PRO A 405 -6.33 -6.32 4.05
N PHE A 406 -5.04 -6.27 4.41
CA PHE A 406 -3.92 -5.96 3.51
C PHE A 406 -3.41 -7.15 2.69
N GLY A 407 -3.70 -8.38 3.11
CA GLY A 407 -3.08 -9.57 2.52
C GLY A 407 -1.55 -9.47 2.57
N CYS A 408 -0.89 -9.48 1.42
CA CYS A 408 0.56 -9.34 1.29
C CYS A 408 1.05 -7.94 0.85
N LYS A 409 0.16 -6.95 0.76
CA LYS A 409 0.47 -5.60 0.27
C LYS A 409 0.49 -4.61 1.44
N PHE A 410 1.32 -3.58 1.38
CA PHE A 410 1.29 -2.48 2.37
C PHE A 410 0.32 -1.35 2.00
N VAL A 411 -0.07 -1.28 0.73
CA VAL A 411 -1.07 -0.33 0.24
C VAL A 411 -2.10 -1.07 -0.60
N ILE A 412 -3.38 -0.90 -0.29
CA ILE A 412 -4.50 -1.55 -1.00
C ILE A 412 -5.52 -0.51 -1.46
N PRO A 413 -6.18 -0.71 -2.61
CA PRO A 413 -7.33 0.10 -2.99
C PRO A 413 -8.53 -0.22 -2.10
N LEU A 414 -9.34 0.79 -1.83
CA LEU A 414 -10.63 0.69 -1.17
C LEU A 414 -11.72 1.19 -2.13
N HIS A 415 -12.79 0.41 -2.25
CA HIS A 415 -13.97 0.74 -3.04
C HIS A 415 -15.11 1.08 -2.08
N ARG A 416 -16.02 1.96 -2.51
CA ARG A 416 -17.25 2.23 -1.75
C ARG A 416 -18.24 1.11 -2.05
N GLU A 417 -18.95 0.62 -1.03
CA GLU A 417 -20.11 -0.27 -1.23
C GLU A 417 -21.31 0.48 -1.82
#